data_AF-A0A2T2SH55-F1
#
_entry.id   AF-A0A2T2SH55-F1
#
_cell.length_a   1.000
_cell.length_b   1.000
_cell.length_c   1.000
_cell.angle_alpha   90.00
_cell.angle_beta   90.00
_cell.angle_gamma   90.00
#
_symmetry.space_group_name_H-M   'P 1'
#
loop_
_entity.id
_entity.type
_entity.pdbx_description
1 polymer ?
#
loop_
_entity_poly.entity_id
_entity_poly.type
_entity_poly.pdbx_seq_one_letter_code
_entity_poly.pdbx_strand_id
1 'polypeptide(L)'
;ECAGVVRIDFMIDESTGQLYFNEINTIPGSFSFYLWEPSGVPFGELLDRLVSIARRRHRERNGRVQTYDVNLLAEKSLQGFKAEEPTQ
;
A
#
# COMPACT_ATOMS: atom_id res chain seq x y z
N GLU A 1 -1.24 -5.72 1.48
CA GLU A 1 -2.54 -5.02 1.39
C GLU A 1 -2.61 -4.20 0.11
N CYS A 2 -3.66 -4.40 -0.69
CA CYS A 2 -4.00 -3.53 -1.82
C CYS A 2 -5.07 -2.52 -1.38
N ALA A 3 -5.00 -1.28 -1.85
CA ALA A 3 -5.98 -0.25 -1.49
C ALA A 3 -6.18 0.75 -2.64
N GLY A 4 -7.38 1.27 -2.77
CA GLY A 4 -7.75 2.23 -3.82
C GLY A 4 -8.45 1.55 -4.97
N VAL A 5 -7.88 1.66 -6.18
CA VAL A 5 -8.42 1.11 -7.42
C VAL A 5 -7.47 0.10 -8.03
N VAL A 6 -8.03 -0.86 -8.75
CA VAL A 6 -7.27 -1.79 -9.58
C VAL A 6 -8.11 -2.16 -10.80
N ARG A 7 -7.48 -2.33 -11.95
CA ARG A 7 -8.10 -2.97 -13.12
C ARG A 7 -7.49 -4.35 -13.29
N ILE A 8 -8.34 -5.36 -13.43
CA ILE A 8 -7.91 -6.73 -13.68
C ILE A 8 -8.21 -7.03 -15.13
N ASP A 9 -7.16 -7.35 -15.88
CA ASP A 9 -7.28 -7.62 -17.30
C ASP A 9 -7.27 -9.13 -17.52
N PHE A 10 -8.24 -9.59 -18.30
CA PHE A 10 -8.43 -10.99 -18.66
C PHE A 10 -8.32 -11.16 -20.18
N MET A 11 -7.89 -12.33 -20.60
CA MET A 11 -8.04 -12.82 -21.97
C MET A 11 -9.08 -13.92 -21.99
N ILE A 12 -9.88 -14.00 -23.06
CA ILE A 12 -10.85 -15.07 -23.27
C ILE A 12 -10.52 -15.78 -24.58
N ASP A 13 -10.47 -17.10 -24.53
CA ASP A 13 -10.49 -17.93 -25.73
C ASP A 13 -11.94 -18.03 -26.21
N GLU A 14 -12.25 -17.41 -27.36
CA GLU A 14 -13.61 -17.39 -27.91
C GLU A 14 -14.12 -18.77 -28.33
N SER A 15 -13.22 -19.71 -28.64
CA SER A 15 -13.59 -21.06 -29.10
C SER A 15 -13.97 -22.00 -27.96
N THR A 16 -13.29 -21.87 -26.81
CA THR A 16 -13.51 -22.70 -25.63
C THR A 16 -14.28 -21.99 -24.52
N GLY A 17 -14.40 -20.66 -24.60
CA GLY A 17 -14.91 -19.81 -23.53
C GLY A 17 -13.98 -19.71 -22.33
N GLN A 18 -12.75 -20.24 -22.42
CA GLN A 18 -11.85 -20.29 -21.28
C GLN A 18 -11.28 -18.90 -20.96
N LEU A 19 -11.41 -18.51 -19.69
CA LEU A 19 -10.92 -17.23 -19.18
C LEU A 19 -9.51 -17.41 -18.61
N TYR A 20 -8.62 -16.50 -19.00
CA TYR A 20 -7.24 -16.46 -18.54
C TYR A 20 -6.99 -15.11 -17.86
N PHE A 21 -6.44 -15.17 -16.65
CA PHE A 21 -5.94 -13.98 -15.97
C PHE A 21 -4.67 -13.50 -16.68
N ASN A 22 -4.61 -12.21 -17.04
CA ASN A 22 -3.44 -11.61 -17.68
C ASN A 22 -2.63 -10.78 -16.69
N GLU A 23 -3.20 -9.68 -16.19
CA GLU A 23 -2.47 -8.76 -15.30
C GLU A 23 -3.37 -7.99 -14.32
N ILE A 24 -2.70 -7.42 -13.32
CA ILE A 24 -3.30 -6.51 -12.32
C ILE A 24 -2.69 -5.12 -12.51
N ASN A 25 -3.51 -4.15 -12.90
CA ASN A 25 -3.13 -2.75 -13.08
C ASN A 25 -3.53 -1.92 -11.85
N THR A 26 -2.55 -1.59 -10.99
CA THR A 26 -2.77 -0.81 -9.74
C THR A 26 -2.89 0.70 -9.96
N ILE A 27 -2.42 1.21 -11.11
CA ILE A 27 -2.65 2.58 -11.57
C ILE A 27 -3.22 2.49 -12.99
N PRO A 28 -4.51 2.14 -13.12
CA PRO A 28 -5.11 1.99 -14.42
C PRO A 28 -5.29 3.38 -15.07
N GLY A 29 -5.20 3.43 -16.40
CA GLY A 29 -5.45 4.67 -17.14
C GLY A 29 -6.88 5.19 -16.98
N SER A 30 -7.12 6.45 -17.34
CA SER A 30 -8.41 7.13 -17.15
C SER A 30 -9.61 6.42 -17.77
N PHE A 31 -9.39 5.64 -18.84
CA PHE A 31 -10.44 4.82 -19.45
C PHE A 31 -11.07 3.80 -18.50
N SER A 32 -10.33 3.33 -17.48
CA SER A 32 -10.85 2.40 -16.48
C SER A 32 -12.01 2.97 -15.66
N PHE A 33 -12.13 4.29 -15.56
CA PHE A 33 -13.18 4.94 -14.78
C PHE A 33 -14.56 4.80 -15.42
N TYR A 34 -14.65 4.72 -16.75
CA TYR A 34 -15.91 4.48 -17.46
C TYR A 34 -16.50 3.09 -17.21
N LEU A 35 -15.70 2.13 -16.71
CA LEU A 35 -16.20 0.79 -16.36
C LEU A 35 -17.08 0.81 -15.10
N TRP A 36 -16.97 1.84 -14.27
CA TRP A 36 -17.74 1.99 -13.03
C TRP A 36 -19.14 2.57 -13.26
N GLU A 37 -19.31 3.40 -14.28
CA GLU A 37 -20.57 4.08 -14.57
C GLU A 37 -21.71 3.10 -14.91
N PRO A 38 -21.52 2.06 -15.75
CA PRO A 38 -22.52 1.00 -15.95
C PRO A 38 -22.85 0.22 -14.67
N SER A 39 -21.95 0.20 -13.69
CA SER A 39 -22.16 -0.41 -12.38
C SER A 39 -22.86 0.53 -11.40
N GLY A 40 -23.33 1.70 -11.87
CA GLY A 40 -24.06 2.68 -11.06
C GLY A 40 -23.16 3.56 -10.18
N VAL A 41 -21.86 3.63 -10.45
CA VAL A 41 -20.93 4.51 -9.73
C VAL A 41 -20.41 5.60 -10.69
N PRO A 42 -20.98 6.81 -10.66
CA PRO A 42 -20.52 7.92 -11.47
C PRO A 42 -19.08 8.32 -11.11
N PHE A 43 -18.38 8.95 -12.06
CA PHE A 43 -16.98 9.34 -11.89
C PHE A 43 -16.71 10.17 -10.63
N GLY A 44 -17.57 11.16 -10.32
CA GLY A 44 -17.42 12.00 -9.12
C GLY A 44 -17.47 11.18 -7.84
N GLU A 45 -18.40 10.23 -7.75
CA GLU A 45 -18.52 9.35 -6.59
C GLU A 45 -17.33 8.39 -6.48
N LEU A 46 -16.84 7.85 -7.61
CA LEU A 46 -15.64 7.04 -7.63
C LEU A 46 -14.44 7.82 -7.07
N LEU A 47 -14.25 9.06 -7.50
CA LEU A 47 -13.17 9.92 -7.04
C LEU A 47 -13.27 10.18 -5.53
N ASP A 48 -14.46 10.50 -5.03
CA ASP A 48 -14.71 10.71 -3.59
C ASP A 48 -14.37 9.47 -2.77
N ARG A 49 -14.77 8.28 -3.25
CA ARG A 49 -14.44 6.99 -2.62
C ARG A 49 -12.92 6.78 -2.57
N LEU A 50 -12.19 7.05 -3.65
CA LEU A 50 -10.73 6.89 -3.70
C LEU A 50 -10.00 7.84 -2.75
N VAL A 51 -10.43 9.11 -2.68
CA VAL A 51 -9.87 10.08 -1.72
C VAL A 51 -10.15 9.65 -0.28
N SER A 52 -11.35 9.15 0.01
CA SER A 52 -11.71 8.63 1.33
C SER A 52 -10.84 7.44 1.74
N ILE A 53 -10.63 6.48 0.83
CA ILE A 53 -9.74 5.33 1.05
C ILE A 53 -8.31 5.80 1.32
N ALA A 54 -7.78 6.74 0.53
CA ALA A 54 -6.44 7.29 0.72
C ALA A 54 -6.28 7.95 2.10
N ARG A 55 -7.25 8.77 2.52
CA ARG A 55 -7.25 9.40 3.85
C ARG A 55 -7.31 8.37 4.98
N ARG A 56 -8.16 7.35 4.87
CA ARG A 56 -8.26 6.27 5.86
C ARG A 56 -6.93 5.54 6.00
N ARG A 57 -6.35 5.10 4.89
CA ARG A 57 -5.07 4.37 4.88
C ARG A 57 -3.91 5.22 5.43
N HIS A 58 -3.92 6.51 5.14
CA HIS A 58 -2.93 7.43 5.70
C HIS A 58 -3.04 7.52 7.24
N ARG A 59 -4.25 7.63 7.78
CA ARG A 59 -4.48 7.63 9.24
C ARG A 59 -4.06 6.31 9.90
N GLU A 60 -4.43 5.18 9.31
CA GLU A 60 -4.06 3.84 9.82
C GLU A 60 -2.54 3.66 9.86
N ARG A 61 -1.82 4.15 8.83
CA ARG A 61 -0.36 4.10 8.80
C ARG A 61 0.28 5.00 9.87
N ASN A 62 -0.23 6.22 10.03
CA ASN A 62 0.35 7.20 10.96
C ASN A 62 0.00 6.92 12.43
N GLY A 63 -1.15 6.30 12.70
CA GLY A 63 -1.55 5.90 14.06
C GLY A 63 -0.82 4.67 14.59
N ARG A 64 0.06 4.05 13.79
CA ARG A 64 0.70 2.79 14.13
C ARG A 64 1.97 2.99 14.99
N VAL A 65 1.76 3.01 16.30
CA VAL A 65 2.55 2.33 17.35
C VAL A 65 3.47 1.19 16.90
N GLN A 66 4.67 1.39 16.33
CA GLN A 66 5.56 0.27 16.03
C GLN A 66 6.74 0.18 17.00
N THR A 67 6.68 -0.84 17.85
CA THR A 67 7.80 -1.31 18.64
C THR A 67 8.62 -2.25 17.76
N TYR A 68 9.86 -1.86 17.48
CA TYR A 68 10.83 -2.74 16.87
C TYR A 68 11.68 -3.34 17.99
N ASP A 69 11.82 -4.66 18.04
CA ASP A 69 12.78 -5.34 18.90
C ASP A 69 14.19 -5.15 18.33
N VAL A 70 14.68 -3.92 18.39
CA VAL A 70 16.07 -3.60 18.05
C VAL A 70 16.77 -3.16 19.33
N ASN A 71 17.79 -3.93 19.69
CA ASN A 71 18.71 -3.65 20.79
C ASN A 71 19.67 -2.48 20.43
N LEU A 72 19.16 -1.41 19.82
CA LEU A 72 19.91 -0.18 19.48
C LEU A 72 20.53 0.49 20.72
N LEU A 73 19.90 0.32 21.88
CA LEU A 73 20.41 0.81 23.16
C LEU A 73 21.61 -0.01 23.64
N ALA A 74 21.66 -1.32 23.33
CA ALA A 74 22.80 -2.16 23.67
C ALA A 74 24.04 -1.77 22.84
N GLU A 75 23.87 -1.55 21.53
CA GLU A 75 24.98 -1.11 20.66
C GLU A 75 25.53 0.28 21.06
N LYS A 76 24.66 1.24 21.40
CA LYS A 76 25.10 2.57 21.88
C LYS A 76 25.77 2.54 23.25
N SER A 77 25.34 1.65 24.16
CA SER A 77 25.95 1.52 25.49
C SER A 77 27.38 0.97 25.46
N LEU A 78 27.72 0.18 24.42
CA LEU A 78 29.07 -0.37 24.23
C LEU A 78 30.07 0.68 23.70
N GLN A 79 29.59 1.75 23.05
CA GLN A 79 30.45 2.77 22.43
C GLN A 79 30.75 3.97 23.34
N GLY A 80 30.12 4.08 24.51
CA GLY A 80 30.35 5.18 25.44
C GLY A 80 30.59 4.69 26.85
N PHE A 81 31.85 4.41 27.19
CA PHE A 81 32.51 4.59 28.51
C PHE A 81 33.94 4.00 28.42
N LYS A 82 34.85 4.67 27.70
CA LYS A 82 36.28 4.57 28.05
C LYS A 82 36.50 5.55 29.20
N ALA A 83 36.40 5.07 30.43
CA ALA A 83 36.94 5.78 31.58
C ALA A 83 38.47 5.69 31.48
N GLU A 84 39.15 6.84 31.49
CA GLU A 84 40.60 6.90 31.68
C GLU A 84 40.92 6.40 33.10
N GLU A 85 41.85 5.46 33.21
CA GLU A 85 42.39 4.99 34.49
C GLU A 85 43.17 6.14 35.17
N PRO A 86 42.98 6.40 36.47
CA PRO A 86 43.84 7.31 37.19
C PRO A 86 45.17 6.60 37.51
N THR A 87 46.22 6.96 36.78
CA THR A 87 47.60 6.61 37.10
C THR A 87 47.99 7.27 38.44
N GLN A 88 48.58 6.47 39.34
CA GLN A 88 49.19 6.94 40.59
C GLN A 88 50.33 7.93 40.35
#